data_AF-A0A5C6NXF9-F1
#
_entry.id   AF-A0A5C6NXF9-F1
#
_cell.length_a   1.000
_cell.length_b   1.000
_cell.length_c   1.000
_cell.angle_alpha   90.00
_cell.angle_beta   90.00
_cell.angle_gamma   90.00
#
_symmetry.space_group_name_H-M   'P 1'
#
loop_
_entity.id
_entity.type
_entity.pdbx_description
1 polymer ?
#
loop_
_entity_poly.entity_id
_entity_poly.type
_entity_poly.pdbx_seq_one_letter_code
_entity_poly.pdbx_strand_id
1 'polypeptide(L)'
;MEATTPATAIVGRVSEGNELEYRKVIANFVAWCGLNHLRINTSKTKEVVIDFSRKASHTAPVNIQGLDIEIVEEYKYLGVHLNNKLDWTQTPCTRRAKVSPSAEETEVL
;
A
#
# COMPACT_ATOMS: atom_id res chain seq x y z
N MET A 1 -8.50 -24.00 6.65
CA MET A 1 -9.14 -22.76 7.13
C MET A 1 -8.18 -21.62 6.87
N GLU A 2 -8.45 -20.81 5.84
CA GLU A 2 -7.67 -19.61 5.59
C GLU A 2 -8.00 -18.61 6.69
N ALA A 3 -7.06 -18.38 7.61
CA ALA A 3 -7.22 -17.34 8.60
C ALA A 3 -7.07 -16.01 7.86
N THR A 4 -8.18 -15.35 7.55
CA THR A 4 -8.18 -13.96 7.08
C THR A 4 -7.62 -13.10 8.21
N THR A 5 -6.31 -12.91 8.23
CA THR A 5 -5.70 -11.94 9.13
C THR A 5 -6.27 -10.57 8.79
N PRO A 6 -6.88 -9.86 9.75
CA PRO A 6 -7.44 -8.54 9.48
C PRO A 6 -6.33 -7.62 8.95
N ALA A 7 -6.61 -6.95 7.83
CA ALA A 7 -5.73 -5.94 7.27
C ALA A 7 -6.05 -4.60 7.93
N THR A 8 -5.02 -3.90 8.42
CA THR A 8 -5.14 -2.56 8.98
C THR A 8 -4.11 -1.68 8.31
N ALA A 9 -4.53 -0.50 7.86
CA ALA A 9 -3.66 0.52 7.30
C ALA A 9 -3.77 1.79 8.17
N ILE A 10 -2.62 2.38 8.50
CA ILE A 10 -2.52 3.63 9.24
C ILE A 10 -1.87 4.63 8.31
N VAL A 11 -2.52 5.77 8.09
CA VAL A 11 -2.02 6.85 7.24
C VAL A 11 -1.79 8.07 8.13
N GLY A 12 -0.58 8.60 8.10
CA GLY A 12 -0.23 9.85 8.75
C GLY A 12 0.33 10.83 7.73
N ARG A 13 0.02 12.11 7.90
CA ARG A 13 0.64 13.17 7.11
C ARG A 13 1.94 13.59 7.80
N VAL A 14 3.03 13.59 7.06
CA VAL A 14 4.29 14.22 7.49
C VAL A 14 4.33 15.63 6.90
N SER A 15 4.35 16.65 7.75
CA SER A 15 4.45 18.06 7.32
C SER A 15 5.80 18.63 7.75
N GLU A 16 6.50 19.28 6.83
CA GLU A 16 7.73 20.05 7.15
C GLU A 16 8.84 19.21 7.83
N GLY A 17 8.89 17.91 7.56
CA GLY A 17 9.84 16.99 8.21
C GLY A 17 9.48 16.62 9.65
N ASN A 18 8.31 17.03 10.14
CA ASN A 18 7.79 16.61 11.45
C ASN A 18 7.06 15.26 11.33
N GLU A 19 7.78 14.18 11.58
CA GLU A 19 7.24 12.82 11.62
C GLU A 19 6.65 12.44 13.00
N LEU A 20 6.72 13.34 13.99
CA LEU A 20 6.39 13.03 15.38
C LEU A 20 4.92 12.64 15.54
N GLU A 21 4.01 13.31 14.84
CA GLU A 21 2.58 13.00 14.92
C GLU A 21 2.28 11.59 14.40
N TYR A 22 2.84 11.23 13.24
CA TYR A 22 2.72 9.89 12.67
C TYR A 22 3.30 8.83 13.61
N ARG A 23 4.51 9.04 14.12
CA ARG A 23 5.16 8.13 15.08
C ARG A 23 4.34 7.96 16.36
N LYS A 24 3.71 9.03 16.86
CA LYS A 24 2.84 8.98 18.03
C LYS A 24 1.58 8.14 17.78
N VAL A 25 0.97 8.26 16.60
CA VAL A 25 -0.19 7.43 16.21
C VAL A 25 0.21 5.95 16.18
N ILE A 26 1.37 5.61 15.60
CA ILE A 26 1.86 4.23 15.57
C ILE A 26 2.12 3.72 16.99
N ALA A 27 2.78 4.50 17.85
CA ALA A 27 3.04 4.12 19.22
C ALA A 27 1.74 3.84 20.01
N ASN A 28 0.74 4.71 19.84
CA ASN A 28 -0.59 4.51 20.43
C ASN A 28 -1.28 3.24 19.90
N PHE A 29 -1.16 2.97 18.60
CA PHE A 29 -1.69 1.75 17.99
C PHE A 29 -1.01 0.49 18.55
N VAL A 30 0.32 0.49 18.66
CA VAL A 30 1.09 -0.62 19.24
C VAL A 30 0.68 -0.85 20.70
N ALA A 31 0.53 0.21 21.49
CA ALA A 31 0.04 0.12 22.87
C ALA A 31 -1.37 -0.48 22.93
N TRP A 32 -2.28 -0.02 22.06
CA TRP A 32 -3.64 -0.55 21.96
C TRP A 32 -3.64 -2.03 21.57
N CYS A 33 -2.79 -2.46 20.63
CA CYS A 33 -2.64 -3.86 20.29
C CYS A 33 -2.21 -4.70 21.49
N GLY A 34 -1.25 -4.21 22.28
CA GLY A 34 -0.82 -4.85 23.53
C GLY A 34 -1.96 -5.02 24.53
N LEU A 35 -2.77 -3.98 24.73
CA LEU A 35 -3.93 -4.01 25.62
C LEU A 35 -5.04 -4.96 25.15
N ASN A 36 -5.17 -5.16 23.84
CA ASN A 36 -6.19 -6.05 23.25
C ASN A 36 -5.66 -7.46 22.94
N HIS A 37 -4.46 -7.81 23.40
CA HIS A 37 -3.79 -9.08 23.10
C HIS A 37 -3.64 -9.36 21.59
N LEU A 38 -3.55 -8.30 20.79
CA LEU A 38 -3.30 -8.38 19.36
C LEU A 38 -1.79 -8.39 19.11
N ARG A 39 -1.35 -9.36 18.32
CA ARG A 39 0.06 -9.49 17.95
C ARG A 39 0.29 -8.93 16.56
N ILE A 40 1.05 -7.85 16.48
CA ILE A 40 1.50 -7.28 15.21
C ILE A 40 2.59 -8.19 14.61
N ASN A 41 2.46 -8.51 13.33
CA ASN A 41 3.47 -9.26 12.60
C ASN A 41 4.41 -8.29 11.89
N THR A 42 5.50 -7.91 12.57
CA THR A 42 6.50 -6.96 12.07
C THR A 42 7.13 -7.39 10.74
N SER A 43 7.25 -8.69 10.47
CA SER A 43 7.77 -9.20 9.19
C SER A 43 6.85 -8.92 8.00
N LYS A 44 5.54 -8.88 8.24
CA LYS A 44 4.52 -8.56 7.23
C LYS A 44 4.16 -7.08 7.17
N THR A 45 4.40 -6.33 8.23
CA THR A 45 4.21 -4.88 8.25
C THR A 45 5.25 -4.23 7.36
N LYS A 46 4.80 -3.42 6.41
CA LYS A 46 5.64 -2.60 5.54
C LYS A 46 5.24 -1.14 5.68
N GLU A 47 6.22 -0.27 5.61
CA GLU A 47 6.01 1.17 5.58
C GLU A 47 6.11 1.65 4.13
N VAL A 48 5.15 2.47 3.68
CA VAL A 48 5.17 3.07 2.34
C VAL A 48 5.21 4.58 2.53
N VAL A 49 6.30 5.21 2.09
CA VAL A 49 6.47 6.65 2.15
C VAL A 49 6.16 7.23 0.77
N ILE A 50 5.19 8.14 0.71
CA ILE A 50 4.78 8.84 -0.50
C ILE A 50 5.26 10.28 -0.36
N ASP A 51 6.34 10.62 -1.06
CA ASP A 51 6.92 11.96 -1.06
C ASP A 51 6.76 12.61 -2.45
N PHE A 52 6.05 13.74 -2.50
CA PHE A 52 5.89 14.55 -3.72
C PHE A 52 6.93 15.68 -3.82
N SER A 53 7.83 15.79 -2.84
CA SER A 53 8.92 16.74 -2.83
C SER A 53 9.94 16.43 -3.94
N ARG A 54 10.53 17.48 -4.53
CA ARG A 54 11.64 17.33 -5.49
C ARG A 54 12.93 16.82 -4.84
N LYS A 55 13.00 16.83 -3.51
CA LYS A 55 14.12 16.32 -2.72
C LYS A 55 13.60 15.14 -1.90
N ALA A 56 14.24 13.98 -2.05
CA ALA A 56 13.94 12.81 -1.23
C ALA A 56 14.14 13.18 0.25
N SER A 57 13.04 13.20 1.01
CA SER A 57 13.14 13.24 2.46
C SER A 57 13.59 11.87 2.96
N HIS A 58 14.70 11.85 3.71
CA HIS A 58 15.15 10.63 4.38
C HIS A 58 14.26 10.40 5.61
N THR A 59 13.16 9.67 5.43
CA THR A 59 12.36 9.19 6.55
C THR A 59 13.09 8.03 7.23
N ALA A 60 13.33 8.18 8.53
CA ALA A 60 13.94 7.11 9.31
C ALA A 60 12.90 6.02 9.58
N PRO A 61 13.26 4.73 9.44
CA PRO A 61 12.31 3.63 9.57
C PRO A 61 11.62 3.66 10.93
N VAL A 62 10.34 3.30 10.94
CA VAL A 62 9.57 3.18 12.17
C VAL A 62 10.01 1.93 12.94
N ASN A 63 10.26 2.08 14.24
CA ASN A 63 10.52 0.95 15.12
C ASN A 63 9.21 0.44 15.74
N ILE A 64 8.89 -0.83 15.52
CA ILE A 64 7.75 -1.51 16.15
C ILE A 64 8.28 -2.70 16.94
N GLN A 65 8.04 -2.70 18.26
CA GLN A 65 8.48 -3.78 19.17
C GLN A 65 10.00 -4.04 19.12
N GLY A 66 10.82 -3.00 18.92
CA GLY A 66 12.28 -3.15 18.84
C GLY A 66 12.79 -3.59 17.47
N LEU A 67 11.91 -3.75 16.47
CA LEU A 67 12.27 -4.08 15.09
C LEU A 67 12.00 -2.88 14.17
N ASP A 68 13.00 -2.54 13.37
CA ASP A 68 12.85 -1.52 12.35
C ASP A 68 12.03 -2.08 11.18
N ILE A 69 10.97 -1.38 10.82
CA ILE A 69 10.10 -1.74 9.72
C ILE A 69 10.76 -1.34 8.40
N GLU A 70 10.67 -2.25 7.43
CA GLU A 70 11.17 -2.02 6.08
C GLU A 70 10.29 -1.00 5.34
N ILE A 71 10.94 0.04 4.83
CA ILE A 71 10.34 1.01 3.91
C ILE A 71 10.39 0.43 2.50
N VAL A 72 9.24 0.29 1.86
CA VAL A 72 9.10 -0.25 0.51
C VAL A 72 8.55 0.80 -0.45
N GLU A 73 9.01 0.77 -1.69
CA GLU A 73 8.53 1.67 -2.74
C GLU A 73 7.17 1.27 -3.30
N GLU A 74 6.88 -0.05 -3.32
CA GLU A 74 5.64 -0.61 -3.82
C GLU A 74 5.05 -1.59 -2.79
N TYR A 75 3.74 -1.51 -2.58
CA TYR A 75 3.00 -2.43 -1.71
C TYR A 75 1.63 -2.78 -2.27
N LYS A 76 1.26 -4.06 -2.19
CA LYS A 76 -0.07 -4.54 -2.61
C LYS A 76 -1.01 -4.61 -1.40
N TYR A 77 -1.99 -3.70 -1.36
CA TYR A 77 -3.03 -3.69 -0.33
C TYR A 77 -4.37 -4.10 -0.93
N LEU A 78 -4.92 -5.24 -0.49
CA LEU A 78 -6.24 -5.75 -0.89
C LEU A 78 -6.46 -5.84 -2.43
N GLY A 79 -5.39 -6.07 -3.20
CA GLY A 79 -5.46 -6.15 -4.66
C GLY A 79 -5.10 -4.84 -5.39
N VAL A 80 -4.94 -3.73 -4.68
CA VAL A 80 -4.47 -2.45 -5.22
C VAL A 80 -2.97 -2.33 -5.04
N HIS A 81 -2.26 -1.97 -6.12
CA HIS A 81 -0.83 -1.67 -6.09
C HIS A 81 -0.65 -0.19 -5.71
N LEU A 82 -0.05 0.05 -4.54
CA LEU A 82 0.36 1.37 -4.09
C LEU A 82 1.84 1.55 -4.42
N ASN A 83 2.17 2.58 -5.18
CA ASN A 83 3.53 2.98 -5.49
C ASN A 83 3.84 4.33 -4.81
N ASN A 84 5.10 4.57 -4.45
CA ASN A 84 5.58 5.84 -3.87
C ASN A 84 5.32 7.07 -4.75
N LYS A 85 5.16 6.89 -6.06
CA LYS A 85 4.81 7.93 -7.04
C LYS A 85 3.30 8.10 -7.25
N LEU A 86 2.49 7.21 -6.68
CA LEU A 86 1.05 7.14 -6.88
C LEU A 86 0.63 7.04 -8.37
N ASP A 87 1.44 6.36 -9.19
CA ASP A 87 1.15 6.15 -10.61
C ASP A 87 0.00 5.15 -10.79
N TRP A 88 -1.14 5.62 -11.31
CA TRP A 88 -2.36 4.83 -11.53
C TRP A 88 -2.34 3.96 -12.80
N THR A 89 -1.19 3.83 -13.47
CA THR A 89 -1.10 3.15 -14.77
C THR A 89 -1.30 1.64 -14.71
N GLN A 90 -1.28 1.04 -13.52
CA GLN A 90 -1.47 -0.40 -13.29
C GLN A 90 -2.89 -0.79 -12.88
N THR A 91 -3.91 0.06 -13.07
CA THR A 91 -5.27 -0.51 -13.14
C THR A 91 -5.34 -1.33 -14.42
N PRO A 92 -5.60 -2.65 -14.40
CA PRO A 92 -6.05 -3.32 -15.61
C PRO A 92 -7.41 -2.70 -15.93
N CYS A 93 -7.38 -1.68 -16.79
CA CYS A 93 -8.55 -1.26 -17.52
C CYS A 93 -9.06 -2.53 -18.20
N THR A 94 -10.10 -3.15 -17.67
CA THR A 94 -10.94 -4.06 -18.44
C THR A 94 -11.60 -3.24 -19.55
N ARG A 95 -10.82 -2.89 -20.58
CA ARG A 95 -11.37 -2.63 -21.90
C ARG A 95 -11.96 -3.97 -22.32
N ARG A 96 -13.29 -4.12 -22.18
CA ARG A 96 -14.01 -5.12 -22.97
C ARG A 96 -13.59 -4.87 -24.41
N ALA A 97 -12.80 -5.79 -24.97
CA ALA A 97 -12.58 -5.82 -26.39
C ALA A 97 -13.97 -5.95 -27.03
N LYS A 98 -14.37 -4.93 -27.78
CA LYS A 98 -15.54 -5.02 -28.63
C LYS A 98 -15.17 -6.04 -29.72
N VAL A 99 -15.65 -7.26 -29.61
CA VAL A 99 -15.61 -8.22 -30.72
C VAL A 99 -16.44 -7.60 -31.84
N SER A 100 -15.77 -7.12 -32.88
CA SER A 100 -16.38 -6.85 -34.16
C SER A 100 -16.60 -8.19 -34.86
N PRO A 101 -17.83 -8.54 -35.27
CA PRO A 101 -18.05 -9.75 -36.07
C PRO A 101 -17.39 -9.57 -37.43
N SER A 102 -16.56 -10.55 -37.83
CA SER A 102 -16.01 -10.63 -39.18
C SER A 102 -17.14 -11.00 -40.14
N ALA A 103 -17.49 -10.08 -41.04
CA ALA A 103 -18.26 -10.41 -42.22
C ALA A 103 -17.32 -11.16 -43.19
N GLU A 104 -17.42 -12.48 -43.23
CA GLU A 104 -17.07 -13.25 -44.42
C GLU A 104 -18.37 -13.50 -45.18
N GLU A 105 -18.63 -12.69 -46.21
CA GLU A 105 -19.52 -13.02 -47.32
C GLU A 105 -19.07 -12.25 -48.57
N THR A 106 -18.38 -12.97 -49.47
CA THR A 106 -18.39 -12.89 -50.94
C THR A 106 -17.35 -13.91 -51.45
N GLU A 107 -17.56 -14.77 -52.46
CA GLU A 107 -18.34 -14.69 -53.70
C GLU A 107 -18.87 -16.09 -54.12
N VAL A 108 -20.10 -16.19 -54.63
CA VAL A 108 -20.48 -16.42 -56.05
C VAL A 108 -19.95 -17.74 -56.66
N LEU A 109 -20.78 -18.80 -56.61
CA LEU A 109 -21.35 -19.55 -57.75
C LEU A 109 -22.38 -20.57 -57.23
#